data_AF-A0A142WU99-F1
#
_entry.id   AF-A0A142WU99-F1
#
_cell.length_a   1.000
_cell.length_b   1.000
_cell.length_c   1.000
_cell.angle_alpha   90.00
_cell.angle_beta   90.00
_cell.angle_gamma   90.00
#
_symmetry.space_group_name_H-M   'P 1'
#
loop_
_entity.id
_entity.type
_entity.pdbx_description
1 polymer ?
#
loop_
_entity_poly.entity_id
_entity_poly.type
_entity_poly.pdbx_seq_one_letter_code
_entity_poly.pdbx_strand_id
1 'polypeptide(L)'
;MHRTQWNDRICGVLLAGCVANIVAFGAHGLALGGSVWNGKCERGKFFVGDHGRFTEVTERQWQRLWRHELSLFATVPLGIFAGFLLQRSEKIRRQRSTAIRSGAAT
;
A
#
# COMPACT_ATOMS: atom_id res chain seq x y z
N MET A 1 -7.14 29.30 4.00
CA MET A 1 -6.82 28.34 2.90
C MET A 1 -5.54 27.50 3.14
N HIS A 2 -4.83 27.63 4.26
CA HIS A 2 -3.55 26.92 4.49
C HIS A 2 -3.66 25.46 4.96
N ARG A 3 -4.76 25.07 5.64
CA ARG A 3 -4.91 23.74 6.27
C ARG A 3 -5.20 22.60 5.26
N THR A 4 -5.99 22.86 4.21
CA THR A 4 -6.44 21.83 3.27
C THR A 4 -5.32 21.30 2.37
N GLN A 5 -4.41 22.17 1.93
CA GLN A 5 -3.25 21.78 1.11
C GLN A 5 -2.21 20.94 1.87
N TRP A 6 -2.12 21.10 3.18
CA TRP A 6 -1.23 20.30 4.02
C TRP A 6 -1.75 18.87 4.19
N ASN A 7 -3.07 18.73 4.38
CA ASN A 7 -3.74 17.43 4.47
C ASN A 7 -3.61 16.62 3.16
N ASP A 8 -3.79 17.28 2.01
CA ASP A 8 -3.65 16.61 0.71
C ASP A 8 -2.20 16.12 0.48
N ARG A 9 -1.18 16.89 0.90
CA ARG A 9 0.22 16.44 0.85
C ARG A 9 0.49 15.24 1.75
N ILE A 10 -0.03 15.25 2.98
CA ILE A 10 0.10 14.11 3.90
C ILE A 10 -0.56 12.87 3.31
N CYS A 11 -1.78 12.98 2.80
CA CYS A 11 -2.46 11.85 2.18
C CYS A 11 -1.70 11.33 0.96
N GLY A 12 -1.11 12.23 0.16
CA GLY A 12 -0.26 11.86 -0.98
C GLY A 12 0.99 11.09 -0.56
N VAL A 13 1.68 11.54 0.49
CA VAL A 13 2.86 10.84 1.04
C VAL A 13 2.48 9.47 1.61
N LEU A 14 1.36 9.38 2.34
CA LEU A 14 0.85 8.12 2.87
C LEU A 14 0.52 7.12 1.76
N LEU A 15 -0.13 7.60 0.68
CA LEU A 15 -0.47 6.78 -0.47
C LEU A 15 0.79 6.32 -1.22
N ALA A 16 1.76 7.20 -1.45
CA ALA A 16 3.04 6.84 -2.07
C ALA A 16 3.81 5.82 -1.23
N GLY A 17 3.83 5.98 0.10
CA GLY A 17 4.43 5.02 1.02
C GLY A 17 3.73 3.65 0.98
N CYS A 18 2.40 3.63 0.88
CA CYS A 18 1.63 2.40 0.71
C CYS A 18 2.02 1.68 -0.60
N VAL A 19 2.09 2.41 -1.71
CA VAL A 19 2.48 1.84 -3.02
C VAL A 19 3.89 1.28 -2.96
N ALA A 20 4.84 2.02 -2.38
CA ALA A 20 6.22 1.56 -2.21
C ALA A 20 6.29 0.27 -1.37
N ASN A 21 5.49 0.16 -0.30
CA ASN A 21 5.44 -1.04 0.54
C ASN A 21 4.88 -2.25 -0.23
N ILE A 22 3.86 -2.06 -1.06
CA ILE A 22 3.30 -3.12 -1.93
C ILE A 22 4.36 -3.60 -2.94
N VAL A 23 5.07 -2.67 -3.58
CA VAL A 23 6.12 -3.01 -4.54
C VAL A 23 7.28 -3.74 -3.86
N ALA A 24 7.71 -3.28 -2.69
CA ALA A 24 8.76 -3.94 -1.91
C ALA A 24 8.37 -5.37 -1.51
N PHE A 25 7.11 -5.59 -1.12
CA PHE A 25 6.59 -6.92 -0.86
C PHE A 25 6.65 -7.82 -2.10
N GLY A 26 6.14 -7.35 -3.24
CA GLY A 26 6.18 -8.11 -4.48
C GLY A 26 7.60 -8.47 -4.92
N ALA A 27 8.54 -7.52 -4.80
CA ALA A 27 9.94 -7.75 -5.11
C ALA A 27 10.58 -8.80 -4.20
N HIS A 28 10.29 -8.78 -2.89
CA HIS A 28 10.76 -9.81 -1.96
C HIS A 28 10.15 -11.18 -2.26
N GLY A 29 8.86 -11.25 -2.57
CA GLY A 29 8.17 -12.49 -2.92
C GLY A 29 8.78 -13.13 -4.18
N LEU A 30 9.05 -12.32 -5.21
CA LEU A 30 9.71 -12.78 -6.43
C LEU A 30 11.16 -13.23 -6.18
N ALA A 31 11.92 -12.50 -5.35
CA ALA A 31 13.31 -12.82 -5.06
C ALA A 31 13.48 -14.14 -4.27
N LEU A 32 12.52 -14.46 -3.38
CA LEU A 32 12.56 -15.65 -2.54
C LEU A 32 11.72 -16.82 -3.11
N GLY A 33 11.01 -16.58 -4.22
CA GLY A 33 10.20 -17.60 -4.90
C GLY A 33 8.91 -17.93 -4.16
N GLY A 34 8.32 -16.95 -3.46
CA GLY A 34 7.02 -17.08 -2.81
C GLY A 34 6.77 -16.15 -1.63
N SER A 35 5.59 -16.31 -1.03
CA SER A 35 5.14 -15.61 0.18
C SER A 35 5.13 -16.55 1.38
N VAL A 36 5.19 -15.96 2.57
CA VAL A 36 5.05 -16.69 3.84
C VAL A 36 3.63 -17.20 4.01
N TRP A 37 2.62 -16.45 3.57
CA TRP A 37 1.23 -16.90 3.60
C TRP A 37 0.92 -18.17 2.82
N ASN A 38 1.56 -18.35 1.66
CA ASN A 38 1.45 -19.58 0.88
C ASN A 38 2.49 -20.62 1.32
N GLY A 39 3.34 -20.27 2.28
CA GLY A 39 4.42 -21.08 2.78
C GLY A 39 4.00 -22.04 3.89
N LYS A 40 4.99 -22.75 4.44
CA LYS A 40 4.82 -23.65 5.58
C LYS A 40 6.06 -23.71 6.46
N CYS A 41 5.84 -24.08 7.73
CA CYS A 41 6.92 -24.42 8.66
C CYS A 41 6.79 -25.89 9.04
N GLU A 42 7.80 -26.69 8.70
CA GLU A 42 7.81 -28.13 9.00
C GLU A 42 9.15 -28.51 9.63
N ARG A 43 9.10 -29.12 10.83
CA ARG A 43 10.27 -29.68 11.52
C ARG A 43 11.44 -28.68 11.69
N GLY A 44 11.11 -27.41 11.94
CA GLY A 44 12.11 -26.35 12.12
C GLY A 44 12.65 -25.74 10.81
N LYS A 45 12.11 -26.15 9.66
CA LYS A 45 12.42 -25.57 8.36
C LYS A 45 11.30 -24.64 7.90
N PHE A 46 11.69 -23.55 7.27
CA PHE A 46 10.76 -22.51 6.81
C PHE A 46 10.72 -22.51 5.29
N PHE A 47 9.52 -22.50 4.71
CA PHE A 47 9.33 -22.60 3.27
C PHE A 47 8.37 -21.55 2.78
N VAL A 48 8.80 -20.65 1.89
CA VAL A 48 7.87 -19.73 1.21
C VAL A 48 7.19 -20.44 0.05
N GLY A 49 5.95 -20.08 -0.24
CA GLY A 49 5.15 -20.73 -1.27
C GLY A 49 4.77 -19.79 -2.42
N ASP A 50 4.86 -20.29 -3.64
CA ASP A 50 4.33 -19.64 -4.84
C ASP A 50 3.60 -20.67 -5.71
N HIS A 51 2.28 -20.55 -5.83
CA HIS A 51 1.45 -21.39 -6.71
C HIS A 51 1.79 -22.90 -6.69
N GLY A 52 2.00 -23.48 -5.50
CA GLY A 52 2.31 -24.90 -5.31
C GLY A 52 3.81 -25.25 -5.30
N ARG A 53 4.70 -24.29 -5.56
CA ARG A 53 6.14 -24.44 -5.38
C ARG A 53 6.54 -23.92 -3.99
N PHE A 54 7.34 -24.71 -3.28
CA PHE A 54 7.89 -24.32 -1.98
C PHE A 54 9.39 -24.11 -2.07
N THR A 55 9.87 -22.98 -1.56
CA THR A 55 11.30 -22.64 -1.51
C THR A 55 11.75 -22.57 -0.05
N GLU A 56 12.73 -23.39 0.31
CA GLU A 56 13.32 -23.38 1.67
C GLU A 56 14.06 -22.06 1.90
N VAL A 57 13.76 -21.40 3.01
CA VAL A 57 14.38 -20.14 3.42
C VAL A 57 14.90 -20.26 4.85
N THR A 58 15.85 -19.41 5.19
CA THR A 58 16.33 -19.30 6.57
C THR A 58 15.24 -18.68 7.47
N GLU A 59 15.28 -19.00 8.76
CA GLU A 59 14.38 -18.42 9.77
C GLU A 59 14.40 -16.87 9.73
N ARG A 60 15.57 -16.27 9.53
CA ARG A 60 15.72 -14.81 9.44
C ARG A 60 14.99 -14.23 8.23
N GLN A 61 15.03 -14.91 7.08
CA GLN A 61 14.30 -14.51 5.87
C GLN A 61 12.79 -14.66 6.09
N TRP A 62 12.36 -15.77 6.69
CA TRP A 62 10.97 -16.01 7.05
C TRP A 62 10.41 -14.91 7.97
N GLN A 63 11.10 -14.60 9.06
CA GLN A 63 10.71 -13.55 10.01
C GLN A 63 10.70 -12.14 9.39
N ARG A 64 11.58 -11.88 8.41
CA ARG A 64 11.59 -10.61 7.67
C ARG A 64 10.37 -10.53 6.75
N LEU A 65 10.08 -11.58 5.99
CA LEU A 65 8.93 -11.64 5.11
C LEU A 65 7.61 -11.56 5.89
N TRP A 66 7.47 -12.30 6.99
CA TRP A 66 6.29 -12.26 7.85
C TRP A 66 5.96 -10.84 8.32
N ARG A 67 6.97 -10.08 8.76
CA ARG A 67 6.78 -8.68 9.17
C ARG A 67 6.40 -7.78 8.00
N HIS A 68 6.89 -8.06 6.80
CA HIS A 68 6.54 -7.31 5.60
C HIS A 68 5.11 -7.62 5.12
N GLU A 69 4.68 -8.88 5.22
CA GLU A 69 3.30 -9.27 4.94
C GLU A 69 2.34 -8.66 5.95
N LEU A 70 2.71 -8.67 7.23
CA LEU A 70 1.90 -8.04 8.27
C LEU A 70 1.80 -6.51 8.06
N SER A 71 2.85 -5.86 7.56
CA SER A 71 2.80 -4.42 7.26
C SER A 71 1.82 -4.11 6.12
N LEU A 72 1.61 -5.01 5.16
CA LEU A 72 0.58 -4.84 4.13
C LEU A 72 -0.82 -4.77 4.71
N PHE A 73 -1.10 -5.59 5.72
CA PHE A 73 -2.40 -5.60 6.40
C PHE A 73 -2.76 -4.24 7.02
N ALA A 74 -1.76 -3.48 7.47
CA ALA A 74 -1.95 -2.12 7.99
C ALA A 74 -1.89 -1.05 6.90
N THR A 75 -0.93 -1.14 5.98
CA THR A 75 -0.66 -0.10 4.98
C THR A 75 -1.72 -0.04 3.89
N VAL A 76 -2.24 -1.17 3.43
CA VAL A 76 -3.27 -1.22 2.38
C VAL A 76 -4.57 -0.49 2.79
N PRO A 77 -5.21 -0.77 3.93
CA PRO A 77 -6.41 -0.04 4.33
C PRO A 77 -6.13 1.45 4.59
N LEU A 78 -4.95 1.79 5.14
CA LEU A 78 -4.53 3.19 5.29
C LEU A 78 -4.38 3.90 3.93
N GLY A 79 -3.78 3.23 2.94
CA GLY A 79 -3.63 3.74 1.59
C GLY A 79 -4.98 3.93 0.89
N ILE A 80 -5.89 2.97 1.00
CA ILE A 80 -7.26 3.08 0.48
C ILE A 80 -7.99 4.27 1.12
N PHE A 81 -7.89 4.41 2.45
CA PHE A 81 -8.53 5.51 3.16
C PHE A 81 -7.95 6.86 2.75
N ALA A 82 -6.62 6.99 2.65
CA ALA A 82 -5.97 8.20 2.16
C ALA A 82 -6.36 8.55 0.72
N GLY A 83 -6.42 7.56 -0.17
CA GLY A 83 -6.88 7.73 -1.55
C GLY A 83 -8.33 8.21 -1.63
N PHE A 84 -9.21 7.67 -0.79
CA PHE A 84 -10.62 8.09 -0.73
C PHE A 84 -10.77 9.55 -0.28
N LEU A 85 -9.99 9.97 0.73
CA LEU A 85 -9.99 11.35 1.22
C LEU A 85 -9.50 12.34 0.14
N LEU A 86 -8.43 11.99 -0.59
CA LEU A 86 -7.91 12.78 -1.70
C LEU A 86 -8.92 12.91 -2.84
N GLN A 87 -9.57 11.81 -3.24
CA GLN A 87 -10.56 11.85 -4.31
C GLN A 87 -11.76 12.75 -3.95
N ARG A 88 -12.17 12.76 -2.68
CA ARG A 88 -13.20 13.68 -2.18
C ARG A 88 -12.74 15.14 -2.23
N SER A 89 -11.51 15.44 -1.80
CA SER A 89 -10.99 16.82 -1.81
C SER A 89 -10.86 17.37 -3.24
N GLU A 90 -10.44 16.55 -4.20
CA GLU A 90 -10.38 16.93 -5.61
C GLU A 90 -11.76 17.19 -6.23
N LYS A 91 -12.75 16.33 -5.95
CA LYS A 91 -14.13 16.54 -6.47
C LYS A 91 -14.70 17.87 -6.00
N ILE A 92 -14.54 18.22 -4.72
CA ILE A 92 -15.01 19.49 -4.15
C ILE A 92 -14.31 20.69 -4.81
N ARG A 93 -12.99 20.60 -5.05
CA ARG A 93 -12.24 21.65 -5.75
C ARG A 93 -12.75 21.85 -7.18
N ARG A 94 -12.95 20.76 -7.93
CA ARG A 94 -13.45 20.83 -9.33
C ARG A 94 -14.83 21.49 -9.39
N GLN A 95 -15.77 21.09 -8.52
CA GLN A 95 -17.11 21.66 -8.47
C GLN A 95 -17.11 23.17 -8.19
N ARG A 96 -16.26 23.63 -7.25
CA ARG A 96 -16.09 25.07 -6.97
C ARG A 96 -15.53 25.83 -8.16
N SER A 97 -14.51 25.29 -8.83
CA SER A 97 -13.92 25.91 -10.02
C SER A 97 -14.93 26.05 -11.16
N THR A 98 -15.78 25.04 -11.39
CA THR A 98 -16.85 25.13 -12.39
C THR A 98 -17.92 26.16 -12.02
N ALA A 99 -18.34 26.23 -10.75
CA ALA A 99 -19.36 27.19 -10.30
C ALA A 99 -18.88 28.66 -10.39
N ILE A 100 -17.61 28.93 -10.07
CA ILE A 100 -17.01 30.26 -10.22
C ILE A 100 -16.96 30.65 -11.71
N ARG A 101 -16.57 29.72 -12.58
CA ARG A 101 -16.48 29.97 -14.02
C ARG A 101 -17.85 30.22 -14.66
N SER A 102 -18.91 29.55 -14.21
CA SER A 102 -20.28 29.80 -14.68
C SER A 102 -20.86 31.11 -14.15
N GLY A 103 -20.57 31.49 -12.91
CA GLY A 103 -21.03 32.76 -12.33
C GLY A 103 -20.28 34.00 -12.85
N ALA A 104 -19.07 33.83 -13.38
CA ALA A 104 -18.33 34.90 -14.07
C ALA A 104 -18.78 35.11 -15.53
N ALA A 105 -19.62 34.23 -16.06
CA ALA A 105 -20.14 34.28 -17.43
C ALA A 105 -21.56 34.88 -17.54
N THR A 106 -22.17 35.26 -16.40
CA THR A 106 -23.48 35.92 -16.27
C THR A 106 -23.28 37.35 -15.81
#